data_AF-A0A8T4PUR9-F1
#
_entry.id   AF-A0A8T4PUR9-F1
#
_cell.length_a   1.000
_cell.length_b   1.000
_cell.length_c   1.000
_cell.angle_alpha   90.00
_cell.angle_beta   90.00
_cell.angle_gamma   90.00
#
_symmetry.space_group_name_H-M   'P 1'
#
loop_
_entity.id
_entity.type
_entity.pdbx_description
1 polymer ?
#
loop_
_entity_poly.entity_id
_entity_poly.type
_entity_poly.pdbx_seq_one_letter_code
_entity_poly.pdbx_strand_id
1 'polypeptide(L)'
;MTTPKLGIDGRVILHEGFSEDIARDWRERVGMLWIDGNHTQAYADFRAWRPWVADGGIVAFHDSRYPENGFEPVTRDVERILREEWSSDLRFVDSITSFRLYRY
;
A
#
# COMPACT_ATOMS: atom_id res chain seq x y z
N MET A 1 -10.29 3.94 -20.33
CA MET A 1 -9.16 3.84 -21.28
C MET A 1 -9.04 2.38 -21.72
N THR A 2 -8.82 2.11 -23.01
CA THR A 2 -8.44 0.77 -23.50
C THR A 2 -6.91 0.70 -23.62
N THR A 3 -6.32 -0.42 -23.23
CA THR A 3 -4.87 -0.70 -23.26
C THR A 3 -4.55 -1.96 -24.10
N PRO A 4 -4.94 -2.01 -25.39
CA PRO A 4 -4.96 -3.26 -26.16
C PRO A 4 -3.57 -3.86 -26.37
N LYS A 5 -2.53 -3.00 -26.38
CA LYS A 5 -1.13 -3.43 -26.52
C LYS A 5 -0.58 -4.16 -25.29
N LEU A 6 -1.23 -4.03 -24.13
CA LEU A 6 -0.79 -4.65 -22.88
C LEU A 6 -1.58 -5.93 -22.54
N GLY A 7 -2.70 -6.19 -23.22
CA GLY A 7 -3.53 -7.37 -22.95
C GLY A 7 -4.24 -7.36 -21.58
N ILE A 8 -4.36 -6.18 -20.95
CA ILE A 8 -4.95 -5.99 -19.61
C ILE A 8 -6.35 -5.36 -19.66
N ASP A 9 -6.96 -5.36 -20.85
CA ASP A 9 -8.29 -4.78 -21.04
C ASP A 9 -9.32 -5.43 -20.12
N GLY A 10 -10.10 -4.59 -19.43
CA GLY A 10 -11.07 -5.04 -18.42
C GLY A 10 -10.48 -5.56 -17.12
N ARG A 11 -9.15 -5.56 -16.95
CA ARG A 11 -8.45 -6.00 -15.72
C ARG A 11 -7.91 -4.84 -14.88
N VAL A 12 -7.82 -3.65 -15.46
CA VAL A 12 -7.33 -2.44 -14.80
C VAL A 12 -8.41 -1.38 -14.79
N ILE A 13 -8.65 -0.82 -13.61
CA ILE A 13 -9.55 0.31 -13.40
C ILE A 13 -8.67 1.46 -12.88
N LEU A 14 -8.73 2.60 -13.57
CA LEU A 14 -8.05 3.81 -13.15
C LEU A 14 -8.99 4.64 -12.29
N HIS A 15 -8.53 5.03 -11.11
CA HIS A 15 -9.20 6.00 -10.26
C HIS A 15 -8.37 7.29 -10.23
N GLU A 16 -8.94 8.38 -10.71
CA GLU A 16 -8.30 9.70 -10.71
C GLU A 16 -8.83 10.50 -9.52
N GLY A 17 -7.94 10.87 -8.60
CA GLY A 17 -8.28 11.62 -7.39
C GLY A 17 -7.20 11.51 -6.33
N PHE A 18 -7.37 12.23 -5.22
CA PHE A 18 -6.51 12.06 -4.05
C PHE A 18 -6.77 10.72 -3.38
N SER A 19 -5.71 10.05 -2.93
CA SER A 19 -5.75 8.72 -2.31
C SER A 19 -6.79 8.63 -1.18
N GLU A 20 -6.78 9.59 -0.25
CA GLU A 20 -7.72 9.63 0.88
C GLU A 20 -9.18 9.87 0.45
N ASP A 21 -9.41 10.64 -0.61
CA ASP A 21 -10.75 10.87 -1.15
C ASP A 21 -11.31 9.61 -1.80
N ILE A 22 -10.50 8.92 -2.62
CA ILE A 22 -10.90 7.65 -3.24
C ILE A 22 -11.13 6.58 -2.17
N ALA A 23 -10.23 6.48 -1.19
CA ALA A 23 -10.35 5.52 -0.10
C ALA A 23 -11.60 5.75 0.76
N ARG A 24 -12.02 7.02 0.96
CA ARG A 24 -13.23 7.34 1.72
C ARG A 24 -14.50 6.77 1.09
N ASP A 25 -14.59 6.80 -0.24
CA ASP A 25 -15.77 6.37 -0.99
C ASP A 25 -15.67 4.92 -1.52
N TRP A 26 -14.55 4.25 -1.25
CA TRP A 26 -14.29 2.87 -1.64
C TRP A 26 -15.27 1.89 -0.99
N ARG A 27 -15.55 0.75 -1.64
CA ARG A 27 -16.55 -0.22 -1.15
C ARG A 27 -16.14 -1.68 -1.25
N GLU A 28 -15.03 -1.97 -1.91
CA GLU A 28 -14.62 -3.34 -2.21
C GLU A 28 -13.38 -3.73 -1.41
N ARG A 29 -13.28 -5.01 -1.04
CA ARG A 29 -12.08 -5.50 -0.35
C ARG A 29 -10.98 -5.77 -1.36
N VAL A 30 -9.77 -5.33 -1.05
CA VAL A 30 -8.58 -5.64 -1.85
C VAL A 30 -7.77 -6.76 -1.20
N GLY A 31 -7.35 -7.74 -2.00
CA GLY A 31 -6.46 -8.81 -1.53
C GLY A 31 -5.01 -8.35 -1.35
N MET A 32 -4.66 -7.22 -1.98
CA MET A 32 -3.33 -6.62 -1.91
C MET A 32 -3.45 -5.10 -1.95
N LEU A 33 -2.69 -4.42 -1.09
CA LEU A 33 -2.49 -2.99 -1.07
C LEU A 33 -1.01 -2.71 -1.34
N TRP A 34 -0.72 -1.98 -2.42
CA TRP A 34 0.64 -1.57 -2.80
C TRP A 34 0.73 -0.04 -2.70
N ILE A 35 1.56 0.46 -1.77
CA ILE A 35 1.77 1.89 -1.55
C ILE A 35 3.12 2.28 -2.16
N ASP A 36 3.05 3.08 -3.21
CA ASP A 36 4.18 3.58 -4.01
C ASP A 36 3.84 4.98 -4.55
N GLY A 37 3.32 5.80 -3.63
CA GLY A 37 2.86 7.17 -3.90
C GLY A 37 3.86 8.21 -3.41
N ASN A 38 3.35 9.28 -2.82
CA ASN A 38 4.19 10.33 -2.26
C ASN A 38 4.97 9.81 -1.03
N HIS A 39 6.29 9.92 -1.06
CA HIS A 39 7.17 9.41 0.01
C HIS A 39 6.99 10.09 1.37
N THR A 40 6.21 11.18 1.46
CA THR A 40 5.90 11.83 2.74
C THR A 40 4.51 11.50 3.29
N GLN A 41 3.74 10.63 2.64
CA GLN A 41 2.33 10.38 2.97
C GLN A 41 1.99 8.89 3.18
N ALA A 42 2.98 8.01 3.18
CA ALA A 42 2.76 6.55 3.26
C ALA A 42 1.92 6.14 4.48
N TYR A 43 2.09 6.81 5.63
CA TYR A 43 1.24 6.54 6.80
C TYR A 43 -0.23 6.92 6.56
N ALA A 44 -0.50 8.09 5.98
CA ALA A 44 -1.85 8.54 5.69
C ALA A 44 -2.54 7.63 4.66
N ASP A 45 -1.82 7.27 3.59
CA ASP A 45 -2.29 6.32 2.58
C ASP A 45 -2.62 4.97 3.21
N PHE A 46 -1.71 4.41 4.01
CA PHE A 46 -1.98 3.16 4.70
C PHE A 46 -3.23 3.25 5.58
N ARG A 47 -3.38 4.30 6.39
CA ARG A 47 -4.53 4.45 7.28
C ARG A 47 -5.84 4.59 6.53
N ALA A 48 -5.85 5.28 5.39
CA ALA A 48 -7.02 5.43 4.55
C ALA A 48 -7.43 4.10 3.90
N TRP A 49 -6.46 3.31 3.44
CA TRP A 49 -6.71 2.06 2.70
C TRP A 49 -6.79 0.80 3.56
N ARG A 50 -6.19 0.79 4.76
CA ARG A 50 -6.19 -0.34 5.72
C ARG A 50 -7.59 -0.92 5.93
N PRO A 51 -8.68 -0.14 6.12
CA PRO A 51 -10.01 -0.71 6.31
C PRO A 51 -10.49 -1.55 5.14
N TRP A 52 -9.98 -1.32 3.92
CA TRP A 52 -10.34 -2.01 2.68
C TRP A 52 -9.51 -3.24 2.38
N VAL A 53 -8.42 -3.48 3.09
CA VAL A 53 -7.66 -4.71 2.95
C VAL A 53 -8.49 -5.89 3.49
N ALA A 54 -8.57 -6.96 2.69
CA ALA A 54 -9.21 -8.21 3.09
C ALA A 54 -8.49 -8.84 4.30
N ASP A 55 -9.19 -9.65 5.10
CA ASP A 55 -8.53 -10.43 6.14
C ASP A 55 -7.51 -11.39 5.52
N GLY A 56 -6.29 -11.39 6.05
CA GLY A 56 -5.16 -12.10 5.46
C GLY A 56 -4.64 -11.48 4.15
N GLY A 57 -5.03 -10.26 3.79
CA GLY A 57 -4.52 -9.54 2.62
C GLY A 57 -3.07 -9.11 2.78
N ILE A 58 -2.40 -8.80 1.67
CA ILE A 58 -1.00 -8.36 1.64
C ILE A 58 -0.94 -6.83 1.61
N VAL A 59 -0.08 -6.24 2.44
CA VAL A 59 0.27 -4.83 2.37
C VAL A 59 1.75 -4.74 2.01
N ALA A 60 2.08 -3.91 1.02
CA ALA A 60 3.45 -3.69 0.57
C ALA A 60 3.72 -2.20 0.37
N PHE A 61 4.95 -1.80 0.65
CA PHE A 61 5.47 -0.44 0.51
C PHE A 61 6.73 -0.47 -0.32
N HIS A 62 6.80 0.36 -1.35
CA HIS A 62 8.03 0.60 -2.09
C HIS A 62 8.87 1.69 -1.40
N ASP A 63 10.18 1.72 -1.69
CA ASP A 63 11.12 2.69 -1.10
C ASP A 63 11.08 2.77 0.42
N SER A 64 10.75 1.67 1.09
CA SER A 64 10.51 1.60 2.54
C SER A 64 11.75 1.21 3.37
N ARG A 65 12.90 1.10 2.71
CA ARG A 65 14.19 0.74 3.31
C ARG A 65 15.27 1.66 2.77
N TYR A 66 16.45 1.57 3.36
CA TYR A 66 17.61 2.39 2.98
C TYR A 66 17.33 3.89 3.13
N PRO A 67 16.97 4.37 4.33
CA PRO A 67 16.65 5.79 4.56
C PRO A 67 17.78 6.74 4.11
N GLU A 68 19.03 6.26 4.13
CA GLU A 68 20.21 6.95 3.62
C GLU A 68 20.15 7.29 2.12
N ASN A 69 19.30 6.61 1.35
CA ASN A 69 19.10 6.84 -0.09
C ASN A 69 17.99 7.88 -0.39
N GLY A 70 17.58 8.68 0.61
CA GLY A 70 16.51 9.68 0.46
C GLY A 70 15.12 9.16 0.77
N PHE A 71 15.03 7.97 1.37
CA PHE A 71 13.77 7.28 1.72
C PHE A 71 13.39 7.38 3.20
N GLU A 72 14.05 8.26 3.96
CA GLU A 72 13.77 8.45 5.40
C GLU A 72 12.28 8.63 5.72
N PRO A 73 11.51 9.49 5.02
CA PRO A 73 10.14 9.76 5.45
C PRO A 73 9.23 8.54 5.33
N VAL A 74 9.33 7.78 4.23
CA VAL A 74 8.56 6.56 4.00
C VAL A 74 9.06 5.41 4.88
N THR A 75 10.37 5.29 5.10
CA THR A 75 10.93 4.30 6.05
C THR A 75 10.36 4.52 7.45
N ARG A 76 10.38 5.77 7.94
CA ARG A 76 9.81 6.14 9.25
C ARG A 76 8.32 5.81 9.35
N ASP A 77 7.55 6.11 8.30
CA ASP A 77 6.11 5.82 8.25
C ASP A 77 5.84 4.30 8.28
N VAL A 78 6.60 3.51 7.51
CA VAL A 78 6.46 2.05 7.48
C VAL A 78 6.85 1.43 8.81
N GLU A 79 7.93 1.88 9.44
CA GLU A 79 8.29 1.42 10.77
C GLU A 79 7.20 1.72 11.81
N ARG A 80 6.54 2.89 11.70
CA ARG A 80 5.41 3.23 12.56
C ARG A 80 4.24 2.27 12.35
N ILE A 81 3.90 1.96 11.09
CA ILE A 81 2.83 1.01 10.75
C ILE A 81 3.13 -0.37 11.34
N LEU A 82 4.36 -0.87 11.18
CA LEU A 82 4.76 -2.18 11.72
C LEU A 82 4.69 -2.25 13.25
N ARG A 83 4.83 -1.12 13.95
CA ARG A 83 4.65 -1.04 15.41
C ARG A 83 3.19 -1.01 15.84
N GLU A 84 2.30 -0.48 15.00
CA GLU A 84 0.87 -0.31 15.31
C GLU A 84 0.01 -1.52 14.88
N GLU A 85 0.46 -2.29 13.88
CA GLU A 85 -0.35 -3.35 13.27
C GLU A 85 0.12 -4.75 13.64
N TRP A 86 -0.84 -5.59 14.06
CA TRP A 86 -0.60 -7.03 14.09
C TRP A 86 -0.48 -7.56 12.66
N SER A 87 0.66 -8.17 12.37
CA SER A 87 0.97 -8.70 11.05
C SER A 87 1.77 -10.00 11.13
N SER A 88 1.71 -10.79 10.07
CA SER A 88 2.57 -11.97 9.90
C SER A 88 3.24 -11.95 8.53
N ASP A 89 4.17 -12.88 8.29
CA ASP A 89 4.85 -13.02 6.99
C ASP A 89 5.55 -11.72 6.54
N LEU A 90 6.22 -11.03 7.48
CA LEU A 90 7.02 -9.85 7.18
C LEU A 90 8.19 -10.23 6.26
N ARG A 91 8.24 -9.60 5.09
CA ARG A 91 9.26 -9.82 4.06
C ARG A 91 9.92 -8.50 3.68
N PHE A 92 11.18 -8.64 3.28
CA PHE A 92 11.96 -7.57 2.68
C PHE A 92 12.58 -8.07 1.38
N VAL A 93 12.37 -7.33 0.30
CA VAL A 93 12.96 -7.59 -1.01
C VAL A 93 13.47 -6.26 -1.54
N ASP A 94 14.78 -6.08 -1.53
CA ASP A 94 15.41 -4.80 -1.85
C ASP A 94 14.77 -3.65 -1.03
N SER A 95 14.28 -2.57 -1.66
CA SER A 95 13.62 -1.45 -0.99
C SER A 95 12.17 -1.73 -0.54
N ILE A 96 11.63 -2.91 -0.85
CA ILE A 96 10.23 -3.27 -0.56
C ILE A 96 10.11 -3.91 0.82
N THR A 97 9.13 -3.46 1.57
CA THR A 97 8.64 -4.10 2.80
C THR A 97 7.21 -4.59 2.56
N SER A 98 6.92 -5.84 2.89
CA SER A 98 5.55 -6.37 2.82
C SER A 98 5.20 -7.24 4.02
N PHE A 99 3.92 -7.27 4.38
CA PHE A 99 3.41 -8.17 5.41
C PHE A 99 1.96 -8.57 5.13
N ARG A 100 1.50 -9.61 5.82
CA ARG A 100 0.10 -10.02 5.82
C ARG A 100 -0.65 -9.34 6.95
N LEU A 101 -1.73 -8.64 6.61
CA LEU A 101 -2.59 -7.92 7.56
C LEU A 101 -3.78 -8.80 7.95
N TYR A 102 -4.03 -8.93 9.25
CA TYR A 102 -5.21 -9.62 9.79
C TYR A 102 -6.12 -8.64 10.53
N ARG A 103 -7.42 -8.86 10.39
CA ARG A 103 -8.43 -8.06 11.07
C ARG A 103 -8.72 -8.68 12.42
N TYR A 104 -8.67 -7.84 13.45
CA TYR A 104 -9.18 -8.13 14.80
C TYR A 104 -10.51 -7.42 15.01
#